data_AF-A0A6L4Z2P3-F1
#
_entry.id   AF-A0A6L4Z2P3-F1
#
_cell.length_a   1.000
_cell.length_b   1.000
_cell.length_c   1.000
_cell.angle_alpha   90.00
_cell.angle_beta   90.00
_cell.angle_gamma   90.00
#
_symmetry.space_group_name_H-M   'P 1'
#
loop_
_entity.id
_entity.type
_entity.pdbx_description
1 polymer ?
#
loop_
_entity_poly.entity_id
_entity_poly.type
_entity_poly.pdbx_seq_one_letter_code
_entity_poly.pdbx_strand_id
1 'polypeptide(L)'
;SQIYIGQTQEASKDKLSVSNPQTNKILKTDETKSFFDEDKATTKSEILLTSKQKTTSYLAIIIIVLVFVLASGVYVWKNQTSINTNTLVINTATPTLSPSNNSKQIELLRYWLEFTPPRKKEIDKIVPINKADISVIPSDYYFKFHFLPNQSGYLYILGVGKNDLLMNFLSNTPTSDTGLKSNKINLGEKITFPSGVASSGEDRVINLGGIPGKETYSIIFSAQPLTSPNFLNSKPGYELTQKEFAEWEQFRASAQVAKVTIESGNQEVSSLAKVVISKVKPEQPVIFNITFEHN
;
A
#
# COMPACT_ATOMS: atom_id res chain seq x y z
N SER A 1 8.41 -5.80 4.68
CA SER A 1 9.08 -5.77 3.36
C SER A 1 9.71 -4.41 3.08
N GLN A 2 10.89 -4.34 2.44
CA GLN A 2 11.44 -3.07 1.95
C GLN A 2 11.11 -2.96 0.45
N ILE A 3 10.50 -1.85 0.03
CA ILE A 3 10.73 -1.43 -1.36
C ILE A 3 12.17 -0.96 -1.36
N TYR A 4 13.07 -1.73 -1.98
CA TYR A 4 14.46 -1.30 -2.14
C TYR A 4 14.47 -0.17 -3.17
N ILE A 5 14.22 1.05 -2.68
CA ILE A 5 14.33 2.27 -3.46
C ILE A 5 15.78 2.70 -3.27
N GLY A 6 16.64 2.32 -4.21
CA GLY A 6 18.08 2.59 -4.13
C GLY A 6 18.36 4.06 -3.84
N GLN A 7 18.66 4.38 -2.58
CA GLN A 7 19.50 5.52 -2.25
C GLN A 7 20.93 4.98 -2.20
N THR A 8 21.62 5.15 -3.31
CA THR A 8 23.07 5.02 -3.37
C THR A 8 23.64 6.05 -2.40
N GLN A 9 24.17 5.61 -1.25
CA GLN A 9 25.13 6.43 -0.53
C GLN A 9 26.32 6.63 -1.46
N GLU A 10 26.53 7.86 -1.92
CA GLU A 10 27.78 8.24 -2.60
C GLU A 10 28.94 7.87 -1.68
N ALA A 11 29.67 6.83 -2.05
CA ALA A 11 30.95 6.52 -1.44
C ALA A 11 31.89 7.68 -1.76
N SER A 12 32.11 8.54 -0.76
CA SER A 12 33.17 9.53 -0.75
C SER A 12 34.50 8.82 -1.02
N LYS A 13 35.02 8.99 -2.23
CA LYS A 13 36.38 8.63 -2.58
C LYS A 13 37.30 9.74 -2.07
N ASP A 14 37.77 9.62 -0.83
CA ASP A 14 38.94 10.37 -0.39
C ASP A 14 40.08 9.42 0.00
N LYS A 15 41.06 9.44 -0.91
CA LYS A 15 42.51 9.40 -0.75
C LYS A 15 43.13 8.41 0.24
N LEU A 16 43.93 7.52 -0.36
CA LEU A 16 45.08 6.88 0.25
C LEU A 16 45.96 7.90 1.00
N SER A 17 46.27 7.61 2.26
CA SER A 17 47.56 7.97 2.86
C SER A 17 48.02 6.83 3.76
N VAL A 18 49.18 6.29 3.41
CA VAL A 18 49.94 5.28 4.13
C VAL A 18 50.80 5.98 5.19
N SER A 19 50.71 5.58 6.46
CA SER A 19 51.89 5.54 7.35
C SER A 19 51.64 4.73 8.63
N ASN A 20 52.27 3.55 8.66
CA ASN A 20 52.93 2.82 9.76
C ASN A 20 52.37 2.70 11.20
N PRO A 21 52.66 1.57 11.88
CA PRO A 21 52.14 1.24 13.20
C PRO A 21 53.08 1.68 14.33
N GLN A 22 52.51 2.05 15.48
CA GLN A 22 53.20 1.91 16.76
C GLN A 22 52.30 1.31 17.84
N THR A 23 52.82 0.21 18.36
CA THR A 23 52.58 -0.44 19.64
C THR A 23 52.45 0.56 20.80
N ASN A 24 51.51 0.33 21.72
CA ASN A 24 51.85 0.31 23.15
C ASN A 24 50.73 -0.20 24.08
N LYS A 25 51.17 -1.13 24.94
CA LYS A 25 50.89 -1.29 26.38
C LYS A 25 49.44 -1.35 26.90
N ILE A 26 49.13 -2.59 27.29
CA ILE A 26 48.53 -3.05 28.55
C ILE A 26 48.55 -2.01 29.68
N LEU A 27 47.37 -1.77 30.29
CA LEU A 27 47.26 -1.54 31.74
C LEU A 27 45.91 -2.10 32.26
N LYS A 28 46.01 -3.01 33.23
CA LYS A 28 44.92 -3.48 34.11
C LYS A 28 44.81 -2.55 35.31
N THR A 29 43.60 -2.27 35.79
CA THR A 29 43.21 -2.00 37.20
C THR A 29 41.69 -1.85 37.20
N ASP A 30 40.91 -2.81 37.69
CA ASP A 30 40.51 -3.07 39.08
C ASP A 30 39.52 -2.07 39.71
N GLU A 31 38.49 -2.68 40.31
CA GLU A 31 37.81 -2.30 41.55
C GLU A 31 36.67 -1.24 41.60
N THR A 32 35.45 -1.81 41.73
CA THR A 32 34.47 -1.67 42.84
C THR A 32 33.80 -0.34 43.25
N LYS A 33 32.55 -0.55 43.74
CA LYS A 33 31.73 0.27 44.68
C LYS A 33 31.11 1.54 44.08
N SER A 34 29.94 2.01 44.49
CA SER A 34 28.88 1.63 45.44
C SER A 34 27.72 2.61 45.17
N PHE A 35 26.46 2.20 45.28
CA PHE A 35 25.55 2.66 46.34
C PHE A 35 25.43 4.20 46.46
N PHE A 36 24.34 4.80 45.98
CA PHE A 36 23.79 6.04 46.55
C PHE A 36 22.28 6.17 46.28
N ASP A 37 21.57 6.08 47.40
CA ASP A 37 20.31 6.67 47.85
C ASP A 37 19.31 7.33 46.89
N GLU A 38 18.12 6.73 46.93
CA GLU A 38 16.82 7.35 47.21
C GLU A 38 16.88 8.78 47.79
N ASP A 39 16.25 9.75 47.10
CA ASP A 39 15.72 10.91 47.81
C ASP A 39 14.40 11.44 47.22
N LYS A 40 13.49 11.71 48.13
CA LYS A 40 12.12 12.22 47.94
C LYS A 40 12.16 13.72 47.77
N ALA A 41 11.32 14.29 46.90
CA ALA A 41 10.70 15.59 47.19
C ALA A 41 9.44 15.85 46.38
N THR A 42 8.33 15.86 47.11
CA THR A 42 7.04 16.46 46.83
C THR A 42 7.18 17.95 46.47
N THR A 43 6.49 18.44 45.44
CA THR A 43 6.06 19.85 45.41
C THR A 43 4.69 19.95 44.73
N LYS A 44 3.66 20.09 45.57
CA LYS A 44 2.35 20.63 45.20
C LYS A 44 2.53 22.12 44.95
N SER A 45 2.17 22.60 43.77
CA SER A 45 1.86 24.01 43.55
C SER A 45 0.44 24.10 43.01
N GLU A 46 -0.48 24.45 43.90
CA GLU A 46 -1.81 24.98 43.55
C GLU A 46 -1.61 26.32 42.84
N ILE A 47 -2.08 26.42 41.60
CA ILE A 47 -2.29 27.70 40.94
C ILE A 47 -3.79 27.81 40.66
N LEU A 48 -4.49 28.47 41.58
CA LEU A 48 -5.84 28.98 41.37
C LEU A 48 -5.75 30.14 40.37
N LEU A 49 -6.16 29.91 39.11
CA LEU A 49 -6.53 30.99 38.19
C LEU A 49 -8.03 30.93 37.91
N THR A 50 -8.77 31.76 38.61
CA THR A 50 -10.18 32.05 38.35
C THR A 50 -10.28 33.09 37.23
N SER A 51 -10.23 32.63 35.99
CA SER A 51 -10.52 33.44 34.80
C SER A 51 -12.02 33.37 34.48
N LYS A 52 -12.77 34.38 34.96
CA LYS A 52 -14.17 34.62 34.60
C LYS A 52 -14.22 35.24 33.19
N GLN A 53 -14.17 34.41 32.16
CA GLN A 53 -14.18 34.87 30.77
C GLN A 53 -15.57 34.70 30.13
N LYS A 54 -16.05 35.78 29.52
CA LYS A 54 -17.40 36.00 28.97
C LYS A 54 -17.76 34.94 27.91
N THR A 55 -18.75 34.10 28.20
CA THR A 55 -19.23 33.00 27.33
C THR A 55 -20.25 33.42 26.25
N THR A 56 -20.51 34.72 26.07
CA THR A 56 -21.57 35.20 25.17
C THR A 56 -21.19 35.37 23.70
N SER A 57 -19.97 35.01 23.27
CA SER A 57 -19.53 35.20 21.86
C SER A 57 -19.46 33.93 21.01
N TYR A 58 -19.54 32.72 21.61
CA TYR A 58 -19.34 31.47 20.86
C TYR A 58 -20.58 30.98 20.09
N LEU A 59 -21.79 31.31 20.56
CA LEU A 59 -23.04 30.91 19.91
C LEU A 59 -23.22 31.56 18.52
N ALA A 60 -22.76 32.80 18.34
CA ALA A 60 -22.86 33.49 17.05
C ALA A 60 -21.89 32.90 15.99
N ILE A 61 -20.69 32.48 16.40
CA ILE A 61 -19.69 31.90 15.49
C ILE A 61 -20.14 30.51 15.02
N ILE A 62 -20.74 29.70 15.90
CA ILE A 62 -21.23 28.35 15.54
C ILE A 62 -22.35 28.44 14.49
N ILE A 63 -23.27 29.41 14.62
CA ILE A 63 -24.36 29.60 13.63
C ILE A 63 -23.82 30.01 12.26
N ILE A 64 -22.81 30.90 12.21
CA ILE A 64 -22.20 31.33 10.94
C ILE A 64 -21.48 30.16 10.25
N VAL A 65 -20.74 29.34 11.00
CA VAL A 65 -20.08 28.15 10.44
C VAL A 65 -21.10 27.13 9.93
N LEU A 66 -22.23 26.93 10.63
CA LEU A 66 -23.27 25.99 10.19
C LEU A 66 -23.93 26.42 8.87
N VAL A 67 -24.14 27.73 8.67
CA VAL A 67 -24.72 28.28 7.43
C VAL A 67 -23.76 28.12 6.24
N PHE A 68 -22.45 28.30 6.45
CA PHE A 68 -21.45 28.10 5.38
C PHE A 68 -21.29 26.63 4.97
N VAL A 69 -21.43 25.68 5.91
CA VAL A 69 -21.38 24.24 5.59
C VAL A 69 -22.62 23.80 4.81
N LEU A 70 -23.80 24.35 5.11
CA LEU A 70 -25.03 24.03 4.37
C LEU A 70 -25.07 24.66 2.97
N ALA A 71 -24.52 25.87 2.80
CA ALA A 71 -24.49 26.55 1.49
C ALA A 71 -23.47 25.93 0.51
N SER A 72 -22.36 25.37 1.00
CA SER A 72 -21.32 24.76 0.16
C SER A 72 -21.69 23.36 -0.37
N GLY A 73 -22.54 22.61 0.35
CA GLY A 73 -22.99 21.28 -0.08
C GLY A 73 -23.87 21.26 -1.33
N VAL A 74 -24.65 22.33 -1.58
CA VAL A 74 -25.57 22.40 -2.73
C VAL A 74 -24.85 22.76 -4.04
N TYR A 75 -23.72 23.48 -3.97
CA TYR A 75 -23.02 23.95 -5.17
C TYR A 75 -22.25 22.83 -5.90
N VAL A 76 -21.71 21.85 -5.17
CA VAL A 76 -20.93 20.75 -5.78
C VAL A 76 -21.82 19.76 -6.54
N TRP A 77 -23.08 19.58 -6.14
CA TRP A 77 -23.97 18.60 -6.78
C TRP A 77 -24.48 19.05 -8.16
N LYS A 78 -24.50 20.36 -8.45
CA LYS A 78 -25.12 20.88 -9.68
C LYS A 78 -24.20 20.90 -10.90
N ASN A 79 -22.89 20.67 -10.73
CA ASN A 79 -21.91 20.82 -11.82
C ASN A 79 -21.33 19.50 -12.36
N GLN A 80 -21.96 18.37 -12.06
CA GLN A 80 -21.55 17.06 -12.56
C GLN A 80 -22.55 16.54 -13.60
N THR A 81 -22.61 17.21 -14.75
CA THR A 81 -23.32 16.70 -15.93
C THR A 81 -22.44 16.73 -17.17
N SER A 82 -22.47 15.61 -17.88
CA SER A 82 -22.12 15.40 -19.29
C SER A 82 -20.65 15.21 -19.64
N ILE A 83 -20.20 13.95 -19.58
CA ILE A 83 -19.18 13.45 -20.52
C ILE A 83 -19.90 12.54 -21.51
N ASN A 84 -19.88 12.96 -22.77
CA ASN A 84 -20.41 12.26 -23.93
C ASN A 84 -19.71 10.91 -24.14
N THR A 85 -20.49 9.83 -24.14
CA THR A 85 -20.04 8.50 -24.60
C THR A 85 -20.26 8.39 -26.11
N ASN A 86 -19.17 8.52 -26.88
CA ASN A 86 -19.14 8.04 -28.26
C ASN A 86 -19.30 6.52 -28.24
N THR A 87 -20.44 6.05 -28.72
CA THR A 87 -20.79 4.63 -28.82
C THR A 87 -20.15 4.07 -30.08
N LEU A 88 -19.10 3.26 -29.94
CA LEU A 88 -18.66 2.37 -31.01
C LEU A 88 -19.56 1.14 -31.00
N VAL A 89 -20.39 1.02 -32.03
CA VAL A 89 -21.20 -0.16 -32.32
C VAL A 89 -20.26 -1.26 -32.83
N ILE A 90 -20.15 -2.36 -32.08
CA ILE A 90 -19.65 -3.62 -32.60
C ILE A 90 -20.79 -4.64 -32.49
N ASN A 91 -21.39 -4.93 -33.65
CA ASN A 91 -22.30 -6.05 -33.84
C ASN A 91 -21.47 -7.33 -34.05
N THR A 92 -21.52 -8.29 -33.13
CA THR A 92 -21.33 -9.71 -33.48
C THR A 92 -22.04 -10.66 -32.51
N ALA A 93 -23.05 -11.35 -33.06
CA ALA A 93 -23.62 -12.66 -32.71
C ALA A 93 -24.05 -12.98 -31.26
N THR A 94 -25.38 -13.07 -31.10
CA THR A 94 -26.11 -13.62 -29.95
C THR A 94 -26.13 -15.15 -29.96
N PRO A 95 -25.71 -15.85 -28.89
CA PRO A 95 -26.28 -17.15 -28.55
C PRO A 95 -27.42 -16.95 -27.55
N THR A 96 -28.62 -17.36 -27.95
CA THR A 96 -29.81 -17.43 -27.09
C THR A 96 -29.56 -18.41 -25.96
N LEU A 97 -29.46 -17.91 -24.72
CA LEU A 97 -29.37 -18.72 -23.50
C LEU A 97 -30.56 -18.40 -22.60
N SER A 98 -31.24 -19.47 -22.16
CA SER A 98 -32.33 -19.50 -21.20
C SER A 98 -32.06 -18.65 -19.95
N PRO A 99 -33.09 -18.12 -19.27
CA PRO A 99 -32.95 -17.33 -18.06
C PRO A 99 -32.50 -18.22 -16.90
N SER A 100 -31.19 -18.44 -16.80
CA SER A 100 -30.56 -18.99 -15.61
C SER A 100 -30.59 -17.93 -14.53
N ASN A 101 -31.31 -18.22 -13.45
CA ASN A 101 -31.47 -17.38 -12.26
C ASN A 101 -30.18 -17.30 -11.41
N ASN A 102 -29.01 -17.45 -12.05
CA ASN A 102 -27.70 -17.32 -11.44
C ASN A 102 -27.36 -15.84 -11.36
N SER A 103 -27.23 -15.32 -10.14
CA SER A 103 -26.69 -13.98 -9.90
C SER A 103 -25.38 -13.83 -10.69
N LYS A 104 -25.41 -12.94 -11.69
CA LYS A 104 -24.32 -12.75 -12.63
C LYS A 104 -23.09 -12.28 -11.85
N GLN A 105 -22.16 -13.20 -11.57
CA GLN A 105 -20.87 -12.86 -11.01
C GLN A 105 -20.11 -12.01 -12.03
N ILE A 106 -19.47 -10.95 -11.54
CA ILE A 106 -18.72 -10.01 -12.37
C ILE A 106 -17.25 -10.13 -12.00
N GLU A 107 -16.43 -10.49 -12.98
CA GLU A 107 -14.97 -10.54 -12.85
C GLU A 107 -14.42 -9.12 -12.92
N LEU A 108 -13.78 -8.65 -11.85
CA LEU A 108 -13.24 -7.28 -11.77
C LEU A 108 -11.84 -7.17 -12.35
N LEU A 109 -10.97 -8.09 -11.97
CA LEU A 109 -9.59 -8.16 -12.41
C LEU A 109 -9.03 -9.55 -12.21
N ARG A 110 -7.91 -9.80 -12.88
CA ARG A 110 -7.00 -10.92 -12.59
C ARG A 110 -5.70 -10.40 -12.01
N TYR A 111 -5.04 -11.20 -11.19
CA TYR A 111 -3.70 -10.89 -10.72
C TYR A 111 -2.81 -12.12 -10.62
N TRP A 112 -1.50 -11.88 -10.65
CA TRP A 112 -0.47 -12.87 -10.34
C TRP A 112 0.73 -12.18 -9.70
N LEU A 113 1.60 -12.98 -9.08
CA LEU A 113 2.85 -12.52 -8.48
C LEU A 113 4.00 -13.05 -9.32
N GLU A 114 4.95 -12.18 -9.63
CA GLU A 114 6.24 -12.57 -10.23
C GLU A 114 7.29 -12.50 -9.15
N PHE A 115 7.98 -13.61 -8.91
CA PHE A 115 9.07 -13.70 -7.94
C PHE A 115 10.39 -13.80 -8.69
N THR A 116 11.43 -13.14 -8.18
CA THR A 116 12.77 -13.14 -8.76
C THR A 116 13.78 -13.39 -7.64
N PRO A 117 14.74 -14.31 -7.80
CA PRO A 117 15.78 -14.49 -6.80
C PRO A 117 16.60 -13.21 -6.62
N PRO A 118 17.22 -13.00 -5.44
CA PRO A 118 18.14 -11.89 -5.28
C PRO A 118 19.29 -12.04 -6.30
N ARG A 119 19.59 -10.98 -7.05
CA ARG A 119 20.66 -10.98 -8.06
C ARG A 119 22.00 -11.29 -7.38
N LYS A 120 22.40 -12.56 -7.32
CA LYS A 120 23.81 -12.93 -7.29
C LYS A 120 24.37 -12.65 -8.68
N LYS A 121 25.68 -12.41 -8.80
CA LYS A 121 26.38 -11.96 -10.03
C LYS A 121 26.34 -12.96 -11.22
N GLU A 122 25.33 -13.82 -11.29
CA GLU A 122 25.18 -14.84 -12.31
C GLU A 122 23.85 -14.66 -13.03
N ILE A 123 23.97 -14.50 -14.34
CA ILE A 123 22.90 -14.28 -15.31
C ILE A 123 22.19 -15.62 -15.46
N ASP A 124 21.22 -15.93 -14.61
CA ASP A 124 20.38 -17.11 -14.83
C ASP A 124 18.92 -16.89 -14.47
N LYS A 125 18.11 -16.96 -15.54
CA LYS A 125 16.67 -17.24 -15.65
C LYS A 125 15.74 -16.61 -14.60
N ILE A 126 14.96 -15.64 -15.06
CA ILE A 126 13.65 -15.30 -14.48
C ILE A 126 12.81 -16.58 -14.52
N VAL A 127 12.53 -17.17 -13.36
CA VAL A 127 11.60 -18.30 -13.25
C VAL A 127 10.23 -17.70 -12.92
N PRO A 128 9.23 -17.73 -13.83
CA PRO A 128 7.86 -17.43 -13.45
C PRO A 128 7.38 -18.53 -12.50
N ILE A 129 7.43 -18.25 -11.19
CA ILE A 129 7.26 -19.32 -10.19
C ILE A 129 5.78 -19.69 -10.02
N ASN A 130 5.48 -21.00 -10.00
CA ASN A 130 4.15 -21.62 -9.91
C ASN A 130 3.59 -21.72 -8.51
N LYS A 131 2.48 -21.05 -8.18
CA LYS A 131 1.81 -21.27 -6.88
C LYS A 131 1.35 -22.74 -6.72
N ALA A 132 1.18 -23.50 -7.80
CA ALA A 132 0.88 -24.93 -7.72
C ALA A 132 2.13 -25.83 -7.46
N ASP A 133 3.36 -25.35 -7.68
CA ASP A 133 4.61 -26.10 -7.39
C ASP A 133 5.50 -25.46 -6.32
N ILE A 134 5.13 -24.30 -5.79
CA ILE A 134 5.84 -23.69 -4.67
C ILE A 134 5.19 -24.17 -3.38
N SER A 135 5.65 -25.30 -2.88
CA SER A 135 5.47 -25.59 -1.45
C SER A 135 6.22 -24.56 -0.58
N VAL A 136 7.15 -23.78 -1.16
CA VAL A 136 8.09 -22.93 -0.42
C VAL A 136 8.65 -21.75 -1.25
N ILE A 137 8.19 -20.50 -1.03
CA ILE A 137 8.84 -19.30 -1.61
C ILE A 137 10.07 -18.99 -0.75
N PRO A 138 11.29 -18.87 -1.28
CA PRO A 138 12.43 -18.54 -0.42
C PRO A 138 12.38 -17.07 0.01
N SER A 139 12.83 -16.82 1.24
CA SER A 139 13.08 -15.50 1.79
C SER A 139 14.19 -14.80 0.99
N ASP A 140 14.31 -13.49 1.16
CA ASP A 140 15.19 -12.61 0.37
C ASP A 140 14.87 -12.55 -1.14
N TYR A 141 13.81 -13.21 -1.60
CA TYR A 141 13.32 -13.04 -2.96
C TYR A 141 12.71 -11.65 -3.13
N TYR A 142 12.79 -11.20 -4.37
CA TYR A 142 12.11 -10.02 -4.84
C TYR A 142 10.79 -10.42 -5.49
N PHE A 143 9.80 -9.53 -5.47
CA PHE A 143 8.58 -9.77 -6.22
C PHE A 143 7.94 -8.50 -6.77
N LYS A 144 7.07 -8.72 -7.76
CA LYS A 144 6.18 -7.73 -8.38
C LYS A 144 4.76 -8.27 -8.40
N PHE A 145 3.80 -7.38 -8.22
CA PHE A 145 2.40 -7.64 -8.53
C PHE A 145 2.15 -7.38 -10.01
N HIS A 146 1.28 -8.19 -10.60
CA HIS A 146 0.70 -7.92 -11.90
C HIS A 146 -0.82 -7.95 -11.81
N PHE A 147 -1.46 -6.96 -12.41
CA PHE A 147 -2.91 -6.82 -12.44
C PHE A 147 -3.37 -6.68 -13.89
N LEU A 148 -4.44 -7.38 -14.26
CA LEU A 148 -5.12 -7.26 -15.53
C LEU A 148 -6.61 -6.98 -15.26
N PRO A 149 -7.05 -5.72 -15.28
CA PRO A 149 -8.40 -5.36 -14.92
C PRO A 149 -9.39 -5.58 -16.07
N ASN A 150 -10.59 -6.08 -15.74
CA ASN A 150 -11.71 -6.20 -16.67
C ASN A 150 -12.66 -5.01 -16.59
N GLN A 151 -12.31 -3.96 -15.83
CA GLN A 151 -12.98 -2.68 -15.76
C GLN A 151 -11.96 -1.59 -15.43
N SER A 152 -12.10 -0.39 -16.01
CA SER A 152 -11.28 0.75 -15.60
C SER A 152 -11.60 1.19 -14.17
N GLY A 153 -10.61 1.71 -13.46
CA GLY A 153 -10.78 2.17 -12.08
C GLY A 153 -9.48 2.65 -11.46
N TYR A 154 -9.39 2.49 -10.15
CA TYR A 154 -8.27 2.92 -9.31
C TYR A 154 -7.85 1.77 -8.41
N LEU A 155 -6.55 1.55 -8.29
CA LEU A 155 -5.96 0.52 -7.47
C LEU A 155 -5.26 1.14 -6.26
N TYR A 156 -5.35 0.51 -5.11
CA TYR A 156 -4.57 0.87 -3.92
C TYR A 156 -4.01 -0.41 -3.32
N ILE A 157 -2.81 -0.30 -2.76
CA ILE A 157 -2.11 -1.45 -2.17
C ILE A 157 -1.66 -1.02 -0.77
N LEU A 158 -2.07 -1.78 0.23
CA LEU A 158 -1.56 -1.68 1.59
C LEU A 158 -0.85 -2.98 1.96
N GLY A 159 0.19 -2.88 2.77
CA GLY A 159 0.95 -4.03 3.28
C GLY A 159 1.73 -3.64 4.52
N VAL A 160 2.41 -4.60 5.13
CA VAL A 160 3.21 -4.35 6.33
C VAL A 160 4.53 -3.65 5.96
N GLY A 161 4.79 -2.49 6.57
CA GLY A 161 5.95 -1.64 6.34
C GLY A 161 7.11 -1.88 7.29
N LYS A 162 7.95 -0.85 7.46
CA LYS A 162 9.01 -0.82 8.48
C LYS A 162 8.29 -0.68 9.84
N ASN A 163 8.77 -1.34 10.90
CA ASN A 163 8.12 -1.35 12.23
C ASN A 163 6.82 -2.16 12.36
N ASP A 164 6.52 -3.08 11.43
CA ASP A 164 5.33 -3.94 11.50
C ASP A 164 3.99 -3.16 11.47
N LEU A 165 4.02 -1.92 10.98
CA LEU A 165 2.85 -1.08 10.81
C LEU A 165 2.28 -1.23 9.40
N LEU A 166 0.95 -1.13 9.27
CA LEU A 166 0.31 -1.09 7.97
C LEU A 166 0.76 0.17 7.22
N MET A 167 1.14 0.04 5.96
CA MET A 167 1.72 1.09 5.14
C MET A 167 1.05 1.10 3.77
N ASN A 168 0.91 2.28 3.16
CA ASN A 168 0.44 2.39 1.78
C ASN A 168 1.61 2.15 0.78
N PHE A 169 1.44 1.21 -0.13
CA PHE A 169 2.41 0.94 -1.20
C PHE A 169 2.02 1.64 -2.51
N LEU A 170 0.71 1.73 -2.77
CA LEU A 170 0.15 2.47 -3.90
C LEU A 170 -1.05 3.28 -3.41
N SER A 171 -1.02 4.59 -3.66
CA SER A 171 -2.01 5.56 -3.19
C SER A 171 -2.44 6.51 -4.32
N ASN A 172 -3.36 7.45 -4.04
CA ASN A 172 -3.79 8.46 -5.00
C ASN A 172 -2.69 9.49 -5.33
N THR A 173 -1.61 9.52 -4.54
CA THR A 173 -0.49 10.44 -4.72
C THR A 173 0.63 9.74 -5.49
N PRO A 174 0.89 10.11 -6.76
CA PRO A 174 1.91 9.45 -7.55
C PRO A 174 3.31 9.77 -7.01
N THR A 175 4.20 8.79 -7.09
CA THR A 175 5.62 8.96 -6.79
C THR A 175 6.47 8.23 -7.79
N SER A 176 7.59 8.85 -8.15
CA SER A 176 8.65 8.23 -8.96
C SER A 176 9.15 6.92 -8.37
N ASP A 177 9.04 6.75 -7.06
CA ASP A 177 9.54 5.60 -6.31
C ASP A 177 8.77 4.31 -6.66
N THR A 178 7.50 4.41 -7.04
CA THR A 178 6.68 3.28 -7.49
C THR A 178 6.87 2.93 -8.97
N GLY A 179 7.37 3.90 -9.75
CA GLY A 179 7.42 3.83 -11.21
C GLY A 179 6.08 3.96 -11.91
N LEU A 180 4.98 4.16 -11.17
CA LEU A 180 3.66 4.46 -11.73
C LEU A 180 3.41 5.96 -11.68
N LYS A 181 2.83 6.50 -12.77
CA LYS A 181 2.44 7.92 -12.85
C LYS A 181 1.09 8.21 -12.18
N SER A 182 0.30 7.18 -11.94
CA SER A 182 -1.01 7.25 -11.28
C SER A 182 -1.39 5.86 -10.77
N ASN A 183 -2.35 5.82 -9.85
CA ASN A 183 -3.00 4.58 -9.43
C ASN A 183 -4.25 4.22 -10.26
N LYS A 184 -4.57 5.03 -11.28
CA LYS A 184 -5.62 4.74 -12.25
C LYS A 184 -5.20 3.58 -13.15
N ILE A 185 -6.14 2.67 -13.39
CA ILE A 185 -5.95 1.48 -14.22
C ILE A 185 -7.03 1.43 -15.31
N ASN A 186 -6.66 1.05 -16.54
CA ASN A 186 -7.60 0.99 -17.66
C ASN A 186 -7.99 -0.46 -17.97
N LEU A 187 -9.23 -0.65 -18.40
CA LEU A 187 -9.74 -1.93 -18.91
C LEU A 187 -8.75 -2.60 -19.87
N GLY A 188 -8.39 -3.85 -19.59
CA GLY A 188 -7.54 -4.69 -20.44
C GLY A 188 -6.06 -4.32 -20.43
N GLU A 189 -5.66 -3.25 -19.73
CA GLU A 189 -4.27 -2.82 -19.64
C GLU A 189 -3.57 -3.53 -18.48
N LYS A 190 -2.56 -4.34 -18.79
CA LYS A 190 -1.72 -4.98 -17.75
C LYS A 190 -0.92 -3.91 -17.01
N ILE A 191 -0.97 -3.96 -15.69
CA ILE A 191 -0.17 -3.11 -14.81
C ILE A 191 0.73 -3.96 -13.94
N THR A 192 1.97 -3.55 -13.83
CA THR A 192 2.97 -4.15 -12.95
C THR A 192 3.30 -3.18 -11.83
N PHE A 193 3.39 -3.66 -10.59
CA PHE A 193 3.76 -2.87 -9.43
C PHE A 193 4.80 -3.59 -8.56
N PRO A 194 5.92 -2.94 -8.20
CA PRO A 194 6.40 -1.68 -8.73
C PRO A 194 6.70 -1.76 -10.25
N SER A 195 6.68 -0.62 -10.94
CA SER A 195 6.88 -0.56 -12.39
C SER A 195 8.23 0.04 -12.79
N GLY A 196 8.74 -0.37 -13.95
CA GLY A 196 9.93 0.19 -14.57
C GLY A 196 11.21 0.06 -13.75
N VAL A 197 12.16 0.93 -14.07
CA VAL A 197 13.53 0.93 -13.58
C VAL A 197 13.76 2.14 -12.68
N ALA A 198 14.48 1.96 -11.57
CA ALA A 198 14.92 3.03 -10.69
C ALA A 198 16.03 3.86 -11.34
N SER A 199 16.35 5.03 -10.77
CA SER A 199 17.44 5.89 -11.27
C SER A 199 18.81 5.20 -11.25
N SER A 200 18.98 4.13 -10.46
CA SER A 200 20.18 3.28 -10.45
C SER A 200 20.33 2.37 -11.68
N GLY A 201 19.30 2.25 -12.53
CA GLY A 201 19.28 1.28 -13.63
C GLY A 201 18.78 -0.12 -13.23
N GLU A 202 18.35 -0.30 -11.98
CA GLU A 202 17.82 -1.57 -11.48
C GLU A 202 16.29 -1.62 -11.56
N ASP A 203 15.73 -2.81 -11.79
CA ASP A 203 14.28 -3.00 -11.76
C ASP A 203 13.70 -2.67 -10.39
N ARG A 204 12.60 -1.92 -10.36
CA ARG A 204 11.88 -1.69 -9.11
C ARG A 204 11.21 -2.97 -8.65
N VAL A 205 11.47 -3.39 -7.42
CA VAL A 205 10.95 -4.64 -6.84
C VAL A 205 10.62 -4.47 -5.35
N ILE A 206 9.79 -5.36 -4.81
CA ILE A 206 9.55 -5.46 -3.37
C ILE A 206 10.38 -6.62 -2.81
N ASN A 207 11.10 -6.39 -1.72
CA ASN A 207 11.88 -7.42 -1.03
C ASN A 207 11.03 -8.11 0.06
N LEU A 208 10.94 -9.45 0.00
CA LEU A 208 10.29 -10.29 1.02
C LEU A 208 10.99 -10.25 2.38
N GLY A 209 12.23 -9.76 2.44
CA GLY A 209 13.06 -9.79 3.63
C GLY A 209 13.56 -11.20 3.93
N GLY A 210 14.56 -11.29 4.80
CA GLY A 210 15.23 -12.56 5.13
C GLY A 210 14.60 -13.34 6.28
N ILE A 211 13.47 -12.89 6.82
CA ILE A 211 12.80 -13.56 7.94
C ILE A 211 11.60 -14.33 7.40
N PRO A 212 11.59 -15.68 7.50
CA PRO A 212 10.44 -16.51 7.15
C PRO A 212 9.14 -16.00 7.72
N GLY A 213 8.08 -16.00 6.92
CA GLY A 213 6.83 -15.44 7.37
C GLY A 213 5.71 -15.48 6.36
N LYS A 214 4.59 -14.93 6.81
CA LYS A 214 3.38 -14.76 6.02
C LYS A 214 3.25 -13.30 5.62
N GLU A 215 3.23 -13.07 4.32
CA GLU A 215 3.05 -11.75 3.75
C GLU A 215 1.57 -11.56 3.40
N THR A 216 1.01 -10.41 3.77
CA THR A 216 -0.38 -10.05 3.44
C THR A 216 -0.47 -8.63 2.94
N TYR A 217 -1.03 -8.49 1.73
CA TYR A 217 -1.30 -7.21 1.11
C TYR A 217 -2.79 -7.06 0.91
N SER A 218 -3.34 -5.92 1.36
CA SER A 218 -4.73 -5.55 1.10
C SER A 218 -4.79 -4.76 -0.20
N ILE A 219 -5.58 -5.24 -1.15
CA ILE A 219 -5.80 -4.60 -2.44
C ILE A 219 -7.17 -3.97 -2.43
N ILE A 220 -7.25 -2.70 -2.82
CA ILE A 220 -8.49 -1.96 -2.98
C ILE A 220 -8.66 -1.63 -4.45
N PHE A 221 -9.77 -2.07 -5.05
CA PHE A 221 -10.20 -1.64 -6.36
C PHE A 221 -11.43 -0.73 -6.21
N SER A 222 -11.42 0.43 -6.87
CA SER A 222 -12.54 1.38 -6.85
C SER A 222 -12.82 1.92 -8.25
N ALA A 223 -14.08 2.12 -8.60
CA ALA A 223 -14.46 2.74 -9.88
C ALA A 223 -14.11 4.24 -9.92
N GLN A 224 -14.10 4.90 -8.76
CA GLN A 224 -13.80 6.33 -8.60
C GLN A 224 -12.59 6.51 -7.65
N PRO A 225 -11.82 7.59 -7.78
CA PRO A 225 -10.71 7.84 -6.87
C PRO A 225 -11.22 8.03 -5.44
N LEU A 226 -10.64 7.30 -4.50
CA LEU A 226 -10.97 7.37 -3.09
C LEU A 226 -10.33 8.61 -2.46
N THR A 227 -11.16 9.48 -1.90
CA THR A 227 -10.74 10.63 -1.10
C THR A 227 -10.71 10.33 0.40
N SER A 228 -11.32 9.21 0.81
CA SER A 228 -11.35 8.72 2.19
C SER A 228 -11.09 7.20 2.22
N PRO A 229 -10.35 6.68 3.21
CA PRO A 229 -9.69 7.42 4.30
C PRO A 229 -8.53 8.31 3.83
N ASN A 230 -8.18 9.33 4.62
CA ASN A 230 -7.20 10.34 4.21
C ASN A 230 -5.82 9.76 3.89
N PHE A 231 -5.40 8.69 4.57
CA PHE A 231 -4.11 8.04 4.32
C PHE A 231 -3.97 7.46 2.90
N LEU A 232 -5.09 7.24 2.17
CA LEU A 232 -5.06 6.84 0.76
C LEU A 232 -4.62 7.98 -0.18
N ASN A 233 -4.49 9.20 0.34
CA ASN A 233 -3.92 10.36 -0.36
C ASN A 233 -2.51 10.71 0.15
N SER A 234 -1.98 9.99 1.14
CA SER A 234 -0.60 10.17 1.59
C SER A 234 0.40 9.64 0.54
N LYS A 235 1.65 10.10 0.60
CA LYS A 235 2.73 9.56 -0.24
C LYS A 235 2.85 8.03 -0.01
N PRO A 236 3.05 7.19 -1.05
CA PRO A 236 3.49 5.82 -0.90
C PRO A 236 4.70 5.70 0.05
N GLY A 237 4.67 4.68 0.91
CA GLY A 237 5.61 4.48 2.00
C GLY A 237 5.16 5.11 3.32
N TYR A 238 3.96 5.67 3.40
CA TYR A 238 3.40 6.23 4.62
C TYR A 238 2.84 5.13 5.52
N GLU A 239 3.43 4.99 6.70
CA GLU A 239 2.96 4.11 7.77
C GLU A 239 1.72 4.72 8.44
N LEU A 240 0.67 3.92 8.59
CA LEU A 240 -0.55 4.34 9.24
C LEU A 240 -0.30 4.52 10.74
N THR A 241 -0.79 5.63 11.27
CA THR A 241 -0.91 5.83 12.72
C THR A 241 -1.96 4.90 13.32
N GLN A 242 -1.98 4.75 14.64
CA GLN A 242 -3.00 3.94 15.33
C GLN A 242 -4.43 4.41 15.02
N LYS A 243 -4.65 5.73 14.91
CA LYS A 243 -5.93 6.31 14.54
C LYS A 243 -6.32 5.91 13.11
N GLU A 244 -5.40 6.04 12.16
CA GLU A 244 -5.64 5.67 10.76
C GLU A 244 -5.82 4.17 10.58
N PHE A 245 -5.18 3.35 11.41
CA PHE A 245 -5.45 1.91 11.44
C PHE A 245 -6.90 1.62 11.85
N ALA A 246 -7.45 2.32 12.86
CA ALA A 246 -8.87 2.20 13.19
C ALA A 246 -9.79 2.67 12.05
N GLU A 247 -9.41 3.75 11.35
CA GLU A 247 -10.13 4.20 10.15
C GLU A 247 -10.08 3.16 9.01
N TRP A 248 -8.94 2.49 8.82
CA TRP A 248 -8.78 1.39 7.88
C TRP A 248 -9.70 0.22 8.22
N GLU A 249 -9.77 -0.18 9.48
CA GLU A 249 -10.66 -1.25 9.94
C GLU A 249 -12.13 -0.94 9.67
N GLN A 250 -12.56 0.29 9.99
CA GLN A 250 -13.91 0.75 9.71
C GLN A 250 -14.21 0.81 8.22
N PHE A 251 -13.27 1.35 7.43
CA PHE A 251 -13.39 1.41 5.97
C PHE A 251 -13.56 0.01 5.38
N ARG A 252 -12.72 -0.95 5.81
CA ARG A 252 -12.76 -2.34 5.36
C ARG A 252 -14.07 -3.04 5.70
N ALA A 253 -14.64 -2.77 6.88
CA ALA A 253 -15.93 -3.32 7.27
C ALA A 253 -17.09 -2.83 6.40
N SER A 254 -16.98 -1.63 5.81
CA SER A 254 -18.00 -1.04 4.93
C SER A 254 -17.83 -1.40 3.45
N ALA A 255 -16.66 -1.91 3.07
CA ALA A 255 -16.32 -2.22 1.69
C ALA A 255 -17.01 -3.49 1.18
N GLN A 256 -17.07 -3.63 -0.14
CA GLN A 256 -17.51 -4.86 -0.75
C GLN A 256 -16.41 -5.93 -0.64
N VAL A 257 -16.76 -7.08 -0.06
CA VAL A 257 -15.89 -8.25 -0.02
C VAL A 257 -15.94 -8.97 -1.37
N ALA A 258 -14.78 -9.12 -2.00
CA ALA A 258 -14.66 -9.94 -3.21
C ALA A 258 -14.45 -11.41 -2.86
N LYS A 259 -14.94 -12.30 -3.73
CA LYS A 259 -14.49 -13.69 -3.74
C LYS A 259 -13.27 -13.80 -4.65
N VAL A 260 -12.16 -14.30 -4.13
CA VAL A 260 -10.97 -14.61 -4.92
C VAL A 260 -11.03 -16.09 -5.29
N THR A 261 -10.94 -16.40 -6.58
CA THR A 261 -10.85 -17.76 -7.11
C THR A 261 -9.51 -17.93 -7.78
N ILE A 262 -8.76 -18.97 -7.40
CA ILE A 262 -7.46 -19.27 -8.00
C ILE A 262 -7.68 -20.26 -9.14
N GLU A 263 -7.14 -19.94 -10.31
CA GLU A 263 -7.12 -20.83 -11.46
C GLU A 263 -5.67 -21.15 -11.84
N SER A 264 -5.46 -22.34 -12.40
CA SER A 264 -4.20 -22.64 -13.06
C SER A 264 -4.06 -21.72 -14.28
N GLY A 265 -2.92 -21.06 -14.41
CA GLY A 265 -2.70 -20.16 -15.55
C GLY A 265 -2.06 -20.90 -16.74
N ASN A 266 -1.40 -20.16 -17.64
CA ASN A 266 -0.75 -20.71 -18.83
C ASN A 266 0.75 -20.97 -18.58
N GLN A 267 1.52 -21.29 -19.63
CA GLN A 267 2.97 -21.54 -19.53
C GLN A 267 3.78 -20.33 -19.04
N GLU A 268 3.26 -19.10 -19.17
CA GLU A 268 3.95 -17.86 -18.75
C GLU A 268 3.56 -17.43 -17.33
N VAL A 269 2.31 -17.66 -16.96
CA VAL A 269 1.76 -17.36 -15.63
C VAL A 269 1.18 -18.64 -15.09
N SER A 270 1.95 -19.24 -14.21
CA SER A 270 1.70 -20.51 -13.56
C SER A 270 0.44 -20.57 -12.69
N SER A 271 0.05 -19.46 -12.07
CA SER A 271 -1.19 -19.35 -11.30
C SER A 271 -1.80 -17.96 -11.47
N LEU A 272 -3.07 -17.91 -11.85
CA LEU A 272 -3.81 -16.69 -12.12
C LEU A 272 -5.00 -16.61 -11.17
N ALA A 273 -5.04 -15.59 -10.33
CA ALA A 273 -6.15 -15.37 -9.43
C ALA A 273 -7.18 -14.44 -10.08
N LYS A 274 -8.44 -14.85 -10.07
CA LYS A 274 -9.60 -14.05 -10.49
C LYS A 274 -10.28 -13.45 -9.27
N VAL A 275 -10.60 -12.17 -9.36
CA VAL A 275 -11.37 -11.44 -8.35
C VAL A 275 -12.78 -11.26 -8.88
N VAL A 276 -13.76 -11.90 -8.24
CA VAL A 276 -15.16 -11.86 -8.65
C VAL A 276 -16.04 -11.28 -7.54
N ILE A 277 -17.06 -10.52 -7.94
CA ILE A 277 -18.09 -9.98 -7.05
C ILE A 277 -19.48 -10.41 -7.51
N SER A 278 -20.39 -10.60 -6.56
CA SER A 278 -21.77 -11.03 -6.86
C SER A 278 -22.68 -9.91 -7.36
N LYS A 279 -22.33 -8.65 -7.10
CA LYS A 279 -23.10 -7.47 -7.51
C LYS A 279 -22.19 -6.25 -7.57
N VAL A 280 -22.12 -5.55 -8.70
CA VAL A 280 -21.42 -4.26 -8.77
C VAL A 280 -22.20 -3.22 -7.96
N LYS A 281 -21.52 -2.56 -7.04
CA LYS A 281 -21.97 -1.34 -6.38
C LYS A 281 -20.94 -0.26 -6.72
N PRO A 282 -21.18 0.58 -7.75
CA PRO A 282 -20.16 1.50 -8.29
C PRO A 282 -19.53 2.43 -7.25
N GLU A 283 -20.28 2.74 -6.19
CA GLU A 283 -19.86 3.64 -5.10
C GLU A 283 -19.10 2.92 -3.98
N GLN A 284 -19.10 1.59 -3.95
CA GLN A 284 -18.42 0.82 -2.91
C GLN A 284 -17.10 0.26 -3.45
N PRO A 285 -15.96 0.57 -2.82
CA PRO A 285 -14.70 -0.06 -3.17
C PRO A 285 -14.76 -1.55 -2.84
N VAL A 286 -13.99 -2.32 -3.59
CA VAL A 286 -13.84 -3.75 -3.43
C VAL A 286 -12.50 -4.02 -2.79
N ILE A 287 -12.50 -4.75 -1.67
CA ILE A 287 -11.27 -5.10 -0.94
C ILE A 287 -11.10 -6.60 -0.94
N PHE A 288 -9.86 -7.04 -1.21
CA PHE A 288 -9.44 -8.42 -1.07
C PHE A 288 -7.97 -8.48 -0.62
N ASN A 289 -7.59 -9.59 0.00
CA ASN A 289 -6.22 -9.81 0.46
C ASN A 289 -5.47 -10.75 -0.50
N ILE A 290 -4.22 -10.42 -0.76
CA ILE A 290 -3.24 -11.31 -1.37
C ILE A 290 -2.33 -11.78 -0.25
N THR A 291 -2.30 -13.10 -0.05
CA THR A 291 -1.54 -13.74 1.03
C THR A 291 -0.71 -14.88 0.47
N PHE A 292 0.55 -14.94 0.90
CA PHE A 292 1.50 -15.99 0.57
C PHE A 292 2.54 -16.12 1.70
N GLU A 293 3.24 -17.25 1.73
CA GLU A 293 4.23 -17.58 2.76
C GLU A 293 5.59 -17.77 2.11
N HIS A 294 6.65 -17.36 2.82
CA HIS A 294 8.04 -17.57 2.41
C HIS A 294 8.89 -18.07 3.59
N ASN A 295 10.02 -18.74 3.29
CA ASN A 295 10.85 -19.39 4.31
C ASN A 295 12.37 -19.32 4.09
#